data_AF-A0A127SC63-F1
#
_entry.id   AF-A0A127SC63-F1
#
_cell.length_a   1.000
_cell.length_b   1.000
_cell.length_c   1.000
_cell.angle_alpha   90.00
_cell.angle_beta   90.00
_cell.angle_gamma   90.00
#
_symmetry.space_group_name_H-M   'P 1'
#
loop_
_entity.id
_entity.type
_entity.pdbx_description
1 polymer ?
#
loop_
_entity_poly.entity_id
_entity_poly.type
_entity_poly.pdbx_seq_one_letter_code
_entity_poly.pdbx_strand_id
1 'polypeptide(L)'
;SRYKNGCLDIDEFLAFQLEPLSRFSKEELAEMHREFTEEFIQPHITNMAKMLVDSHRAAGDQLLVISSTNEFIITPISHLFGITEVIGTSLETGADGRYTGRYVGIPD
;
A
#
# COMPACT_ATOMS: atom_id res chain seq x y z
N SER A 1 -22.83 3.06 -17.95
CA SER A 1 -23.87 3.47 -16.99
C SER A 1 -23.86 2.50 -15.83
N ARG A 2 -23.31 2.88 -14.67
CA ARG A 2 -23.53 2.30 -13.33
C ARG A 2 -22.64 2.98 -12.28
N TYR A 3 -22.89 4.29 -12.08
CA TYR A 3 -22.35 5.08 -10.97
C TYR A 3 -23.49 5.46 -10.00
N LYS A 4 -24.49 4.58 -9.86
CA LYS A 4 -25.66 4.84 -9.03
C LYS A 4 -25.95 3.60 -8.21
N ASN A 5 -25.53 3.61 -6.94
CA ASN A 5 -26.28 3.08 -5.79
C ASN A 5 -25.41 2.84 -4.52
N GLY A 6 -24.42 3.68 -4.22
CA GLY A 6 -23.91 3.84 -2.83
C GLY A 6 -23.27 2.63 -2.12
N CYS A 7 -23.35 1.43 -2.68
CA CYS A 7 -22.49 0.30 -2.40
C CYS A 7 -21.58 0.19 -3.61
N LEU A 8 -20.38 0.76 -3.52
CA LEU A 8 -19.28 0.20 -4.29
C LEU A 8 -19.20 -1.25 -3.80
N ASP A 9 -19.35 -2.22 -4.70
CA ASP A 9 -18.91 -3.57 -4.39
C ASP A 9 -17.40 -3.45 -4.18
N ILE A 10 -17.00 -3.37 -2.90
CA ILE A 10 -15.62 -3.11 -2.50
C ILE A 10 -14.73 -4.23 -3.02
N ASP A 11 -15.28 -5.42 -3.20
CA ASP A 11 -14.60 -6.56 -3.79
C ASP A 11 -14.39 -6.36 -5.28
N GLU A 12 -15.41 -5.91 -6.01
CA GLU A 12 -15.29 -5.61 -7.45
C GLU A 12 -14.30 -4.45 -7.71
N PHE A 13 -14.30 -3.43 -6.85
CA PHE A 13 -13.37 -2.30 -6.93
C PHE A 13 -11.94 -2.69 -6.61
N LEU A 14 -11.72 -3.43 -5.51
CA LEU A 14 -10.39 -3.91 -5.14
C LEU A 14 -9.86 -4.92 -6.17
N ALA A 15 -10.68 -5.88 -6.62
CA ALA A 15 -10.28 -6.80 -7.68
C ALA A 15 -9.87 -6.06 -8.97
N PHE A 16 -10.61 -5.02 -9.36
CA PHE A 16 -10.23 -4.17 -10.49
C PHE A 16 -8.89 -3.44 -10.28
N GLN A 17 -8.64 -2.92 -9.07
CA GLN A 17 -7.36 -2.27 -8.76
C GLN A 17 -6.18 -3.24 -8.68
N LEU A 18 -6.43 -4.49 -8.28
CA LEU A 18 -5.39 -5.50 -8.04
C LEU A 18 -5.11 -6.39 -9.26
N GLU A 19 -6.04 -6.53 -10.20
CA GLU A 19 -5.87 -7.30 -11.45
C GLU A 19 -4.58 -6.93 -12.21
N PRO A 20 -4.21 -5.64 -12.37
CA PRO A 20 -2.94 -5.26 -12.99
C PRO A 20 -1.71 -5.88 -12.32
N LEU A 21 -1.72 -6.06 -11.00
CA LEU A 21 -0.57 -6.60 -10.24
C LEU A 21 -0.26 -8.05 -10.62
N SER A 22 -1.25 -8.81 -11.10
CA SER A 22 -1.06 -10.18 -11.56
C SER A 22 -0.35 -10.30 -12.92
N ARG A 23 -0.31 -9.19 -13.68
CA ARG A 23 0.14 -9.18 -15.09
C ARG A 23 1.63 -8.89 -15.25
N PHE A 24 2.27 -8.40 -14.20
CA PHE A 24 3.68 -7.99 -14.20
C PHE A 24 4.53 -8.94 -13.35
N SER A 25 5.84 -8.93 -13.57
CA SER A 25 6.81 -9.59 -12.70
C SER A 25 7.02 -8.78 -11.42
N LYS A 26 7.65 -9.38 -10.41
CA LYS A 26 7.99 -8.67 -9.17
C LYS A 26 8.94 -7.51 -9.42
N GLU A 27 9.87 -7.71 -10.34
CA GLU A 27 10.89 -6.74 -10.72
C GLU A 27 10.26 -5.54 -11.44
N GLU A 28 9.34 -5.79 -12.38
CA GLU A 28 8.57 -4.74 -13.06
C GLU A 28 7.73 -3.92 -12.06
N LEU A 29 7.07 -4.60 -11.13
CA LEU A 29 6.30 -3.96 -10.07
C LEU A 29 7.17 -3.14 -9.11
N ALA A 30 8.34 -3.65 -8.74
CA ALA A 30 9.29 -2.94 -7.90
C ALA A 30 9.81 -1.67 -8.59
N GLU A 31 10.06 -1.73 -9.89
CA GLU A 31 10.51 -0.58 -10.66
C GLU A 31 9.42 0.49 -10.79
N MET A 32 8.20 0.10 -11.16
CA MET A 32 7.04 1.03 -11.17
C MET A 32 6.83 1.67 -9.80
N HIS A 33 7.05 0.91 -8.72
CA HIS A 33 6.99 1.45 -7.36
C HIS A 33 8.04 2.50 -7.09
N ARG A 34 9.27 2.24 -7.51
CA ARG A 34 10.39 3.17 -7.33
C ARG A 34 10.09 4.48 -8.03
N GLU A 35 9.67 4.40 -9.30
CA GLU A 35 9.27 5.56 -10.11
C GLU A 35 8.11 6.34 -9.45
N PHE A 36 7.03 5.65 -9.08
CA PHE A 36 5.88 6.28 -8.42
C PHE A 36 6.28 6.97 -7.10
N THR A 37 7.16 6.33 -6.33
CA THR A 37 7.64 6.86 -5.06
C THR A 37 8.46 8.13 -5.26
N GLU A 38 9.42 8.11 -6.19
CA GLU A 38 10.29 9.24 -6.49
C GLU A 38 9.51 10.42 -7.08
N GLU A 39 8.61 10.16 -8.02
CA GLU A 39 7.91 11.21 -8.76
C GLU A 39 6.70 11.79 -8.02
N PHE A 40 5.94 10.95 -7.31
CA PHE A 40 4.66 11.35 -6.73
C PHE A 40 4.66 11.35 -5.20
N ILE A 41 5.37 10.46 -4.52
CA ILE A 41 5.30 10.40 -3.06
C ILE A 41 6.31 11.34 -2.40
N GLN A 42 7.59 11.21 -2.73
CA GLN A 42 8.66 11.98 -2.07
C GLN A 42 8.43 13.50 -2.07
N PRO A 43 7.93 14.14 -3.16
CA PRO A 43 7.68 15.58 -3.15
C PRO A 43 6.60 16.03 -2.16
N HIS A 44 5.71 15.12 -1.77
CA HIS A 44 4.60 15.40 -0.85
C HIS A 44 4.92 15.05 0.61
N ILE A 45 6.08 14.43 0.89
CA ILE A 45 6.50 14.16 2.27
C ILE A 45 6.94 15.45 2.93
N THR A 46 6.15 15.91 3.89
CA THR A 46 6.46 17.13 4.64
C THR A 46 7.50 16.88 5.74
N ASN A 47 8.29 17.92 6.05
CA ASN A 47 9.20 17.88 7.20
C ASN A 47 8.44 17.66 8.51
N MET A 48 7.21 18.17 8.63
CA MET A 48 6.38 17.97 9.81
C MET A 48 6.04 16.49 10.03
N ALA A 49 5.68 15.77 8.96
CA ALA A 49 5.40 14.33 9.05
C ALA A 49 6.64 13.55 9.52
N LYS A 50 7.83 13.87 8.99
CA LYS A 50 9.09 13.26 9.43
C LYS A 50 9.37 13.53 10.91
N MET A 51 9.28 14.80 11.32
CA MET A 51 9.50 15.21 12.71
C MET A 51 8.54 14.53 13.69
N LEU A 52 7.28 14.36 13.31
CA LEU A 52 6.29 13.66 14.14
C LEU A 52 6.69 12.21 14.37
N VAL A 53 7.01 11.47 13.31
CA VAL A 53 7.45 10.07 13.42
C VAL A 53 8.74 9.97 14.24
N ASP A 54 9.70 10.85 14.01
CA ASP A 54 10.97 10.88 14.75
C ASP A 54 10.76 11.16 16.24
N SER A 55 9.77 12.00 16.60
CA SER A 55 9.45 12.31 17.99
C SER A 55 8.92 11.09 18.74
N HIS A 56 8.02 10.32 18.13
CA HIS A 56 7.52 9.06 18.69
C HIS A 56 8.64 8.03 18.81
N ARG A 57 9.51 7.93 17.79
CA ARG A 57 10.68 7.05 17.84
C ARG A 57 11.61 7.41 19.00
N ALA A 58 11.89 8.70 19.21
CA ALA A 58 12.74 9.17 20.29
C ALA A 58 12.12 8.94 21.68
N ALA A 59 10.78 8.90 21.77
CA ALA A 59 10.05 8.57 22.99
C ALA A 59 10.09 7.06 23.33
N GLY A 60 10.53 6.21 22.40
CA GLY A 60 10.53 4.75 22.55
C GLY A 60 9.19 4.10 22.22
N ASP A 61 8.31 4.82 21.50
CA ASP A 61 7.01 4.29 21.08
C ASP A 61 7.17 3.23 19.97
N GLN A 62 6.24 2.27 19.93
CA GLN A 62 6.09 1.37 18.79
C GLN A 62 5.43 2.12 17.63
N LEU A 63 6.01 2.00 16.43
CA LEU A 63 5.51 2.66 15.22
C LEU A 63 4.82 1.65 14.32
N LEU A 64 3.59 1.98 13.91
CA LEU A 64 2.73 1.17 13.05
C LEU A 64 1.97 2.10 12.09
N VAL A 65 1.90 1.73 10.81
CA VAL A 65 1.01 2.38 9.85
C VAL A 65 -0.25 1.53 9.67
N ILE A 66 -1.43 2.15 9.79
CA ILE A 66 -2.72 1.53 9.49
C ILE A 66 -3.35 2.28 8.32
N SER A 67 -3.76 1.57 7.27
CA SER A 67 -4.37 2.19 6.09
C SER A 67 -5.37 1.24 5.42
N SER A 68 -6.48 1.79 4.90
CA SER A 68 -7.38 1.05 4.00
C SER A 68 -6.81 0.86 2.59
N THR A 69 -5.65 1.46 2.30
CA THR A 69 -4.91 1.22 1.05
C THR A 69 -4.24 -0.15 1.10
N ASN A 70 -4.16 -0.83 -0.05
CA ASN A 70 -3.49 -2.13 -0.14
C ASN A 70 -1.99 -2.06 0.19
N GLU A 71 -1.46 -3.16 0.73
CA GLU A 71 -0.08 -3.22 1.26
C GLU A 71 0.98 -2.96 0.19
N PHE A 72 0.70 -3.24 -1.09
CA PHE A 72 1.61 -2.95 -2.20
C PHE A 72 1.91 -1.45 -2.26
N ILE A 73 0.89 -0.59 -2.21
CA ILE A 73 1.05 0.87 -2.25
C ILE A 73 1.66 1.43 -0.96
N ILE A 74 1.13 1.04 0.20
CA ILE A 74 1.46 1.73 1.45
C ILE A 74 2.83 1.29 2.03
N THR A 75 3.25 0.04 1.80
CA THR A 75 4.48 -0.51 2.43
C THR A 75 5.74 0.27 2.05
N PRO A 76 6.02 0.57 0.77
CA PRO A 76 7.19 1.35 0.38
C PRO A 76 7.18 2.77 0.97
N ILE A 77 6.00 3.37 1.10
CA ILE A 77 5.84 4.71 1.70
C ILE A 77 6.15 4.66 3.19
N SER A 78 5.65 3.66 3.92
CA SER A 78 5.95 3.44 5.35
C SER A 78 7.46 3.28 5.59
N HIS A 79 8.16 2.58 4.70
CA HIS A 79 9.61 2.42 4.77
C HIS A 79 10.38 3.74 4.61
N LEU A 80 9.85 4.75 3.91
CA LEU A 80 10.47 6.08 3.85
C LEU A 80 10.49 6.79 5.22
N PHE A 81 9.56 6.41 6.11
CA PHE A 81 9.53 6.84 7.50
C PHE A 81 10.25 5.87 8.44
N GLY A 82 10.89 4.82 7.91
CA GLY A 82 11.54 3.77 8.70
C GLY A 82 10.57 2.91 9.51
N ILE A 83 9.29 2.84 9.10
CA ILE A 83 8.26 2.04 9.76
C ILE A 83 8.05 0.77 8.94
N THR A 84 8.33 -0.40 9.52
CA THR A 84 8.19 -1.71 8.87
C THR A 84 6.90 -2.42 9.23
N GLU A 85 6.25 -2.02 10.32
CA GLU A 85 4.95 -2.57 10.72
C GLU A 85 3.84 -1.81 9.97
N VAL A 86 3.08 -2.54 9.17
CA VAL A 86 2.00 -2.00 8.35
C VAL A 86 0.81 -2.93 8.45
N ILE A 87 -0.37 -2.36 8.72
CA ILE A 87 -1.66 -3.02 8.61
C ILE A 87 -2.41 -2.34 7.48
N GLY A 88 -2.62 -3.07 6.39
CA GLY A 88 -3.51 -2.66 5.30
C GLY A 88 -4.08 -3.88 4.59
N THR A 89 -4.76 -3.66 3.47
CA THR A 89 -5.34 -4.78 2.70
C THR A 89 -4.22 -5.65 2.14
N SER A 90 -4.05 -6.84 2.73
CA SER A 90 -3.02 -7.79 2.33
C SER A 90 -3.32 -8.42 0.98
N LEU A 91 -2.29 -8.62 0.16
CA LEU A 91 -2.45 -9.18 -1.17
C LEU A 91 -2.17 -10.67 -1.18
N GLU A 92 -2.98 -11.41 -1.93
CA GLU A 92 -2.75 -12.83 -2.10
C GLU A 92 -1.57 -13.04 -3.05
N THR A 93 -0.65 -13.91 -2.63
CA THR A 93 0.50 -14.34 -3.43
C THR A 93 0.39 -15.84 -3.73
N GLY A 94 0.69 -16.20 -4.98
CA GLY A 94 0.75 -17.59 -5.43
C GLY A 94 1.95 -18.34 -4.87
N ALA A 95 2.02 -19.65 -5.12
CA ALA A 95 3.17 -20.47 -4.70
C ALA A 95 4.50 -20.06 -5.35
N ASP A 96 4.46 -19.35 -6.47
CA ASP A 96 5.60 -18.72 -7.14
C ASP A 96 5.96 -17.33 -6.54
N GLY A 97 5.23 -16.93 -5.50
CA GLY A 97 5.34 -15.66 -4.80
C GLY A 97 4.77 -14.46 -5.55
N ARG A 98 4.18 -14.63 -6.75
CA ARG A 98 3.62 -13.52 -7.53
C ARG A 98 2.24 -13.13 -7.01
N TYR A 99 1.85 -11.87 -7.17
CA TYR A 99 0.48 -11.45 -6.83
C TYR A 99 -0.53 -12.15 -7.74
N THR A 100 -1.61 -12.64 -7.14
CA THR A 100 -2.68 -13.31 -7.89
C THR A 100 -3.73 -12.33 -8.42
N GLY A 101 -3.68 -11.07 -7.99
CA GLY A 101 -4.70 -10.05 -8.22
C GLY A 101 -5.89 -10.14 -7.25
N ARG A 102 -5.78 -10.95 -6.20
CA ARG A 102 -6.75 -11.03 -5.09
C ARG A 102 -6.13 -10.49 -3.79
N TYR A 103 -6.96 -10.31 -2.77
CA TYR A 103 -6.54 -9.91 -1.43
C TYR A 103 -6.82 -11.01 -0.40
N VAL A 104 -6.21 -10.91 0.77
CA VAL A 104 -6.38 -11.83 1.91
C VAL A 104 -7.12 -11.10 3.03
N GLY A 105 -8.11 -11.76 3.63
CA GLY A 105 -8.86 -11.23 4.77
C GLY A 105 -10.22 -10.65 4.40
N ILE A 106 -10.73 -9.74 5.24
CA ILE A 106 -11.96 -8.98 5.00
C ILE A 106 -11.53 -7.53 4.69
N PRO A 107 -12.05 -6.89 3.62
CA PRO A 107 -11.78 -5.47 3.39
C PRO A 107 -12.39 -4.62 4.50
N ASP A 108 -11.60 -3.71 5.08
CA ASP A 108 -12.06 -2.70 6.05
C ASP A 108 -12.64 -1.45 5.36
#